data_AF-A0A2D8XF67-F1
#
_entry.id   AF-A0A2D8XF67-F1
#
_cell.length_a   1.000
_cell.length_b   1.000
_cell.length_c   1.000
_cell.angle_alpha   90.00
_cell.angle_beta   90.00
_cell.angle_gamma   90.00
#
_symmetry.space_group_name_H-M   'P 1'
#
loop_
_entity.id
_entity.type
_entity.pdbx_description
1 polymer ?
#
loop_
_entity_poly.entity_id
_entity_poly.type
_entity_poly.pdbx_seq_one_letter_code
_entity_poly.pdbx_strand_id
1 'polypeptide(L)'
;MSEKAEILARSVAAHAGVDRGMELALALGLKGGQYAASKALAIKIAGDDRWVNQRSPHGLMVDCLYLCAKRVGIKTSAIKVRELTLKIFGVGCQPRPNTWKKQFGDLLEVWL
;
A
#
# COMPACT_ATOMS: atom_id res chain seq x y z
N MET A 1 11.00 -4.85 25.04
CA MET A 1 10.97 -4.76 23.56
C MET A 1 11.23 -3.32 23.18
N SER A 2 11.99 -3.04 22.11
CA SER A 2 12.21 -1.65 21.69
C SER A 2 11.00 -1.13 20.92
N GLU A 3 10.72 0.17 20.99
CA GLU A 3 9.62 0.83 20.28
C GLU A 3 9.63 0.53 18.76
N LYS A 4 10.82 0.41 18.16
CA LYS A 4 10.98 0.06 16.74
C LYS A 4 10.50 -1.37 16.43
N ALA A 5 10.73 -2.31 17.34
CA ALA A 5 10.28 -3.70 17.17
C ALA A 5 8.75 -3.79 17.26
N GLU A 6 8.12 -2.97 18.12
CA GLU A 6 6.65 -2.92 18.24
C GLU A 6 6.00 -2.29 17.00
N ILE A 7 6.57 -1.22 16.45
CA ILE A 7 6.09 -0.60 15.20
C ILE A 7 6.19 -1.60 14.04
N LEU A 8 7.28 -2.35 13.95
CA LEU A 8 7.45 -3.39 12.93
C LEU A 8 6.42 -4.51 13.11
N ALA A 9 6.24 -5.02 14.33
CA ALA A 9 5.27 -6.06 14.61
C ALA A 9 3.83 -5.63 14.26
N ARG A 10 3.44 -4.40 14.61
CA ARG A 10 2.13 -3.83 14.24
C ARG A 10 1.97 -3.69 12.72
N SER A 11 3.03 -3.27 12.03
CA SER A 11 3.02 -3.13 10.56
C SER A 11 2.89 -4.47 9.84
N VAL A 12 3.47 -5.53 10.38
CA VAL A 12 3.34 -6.89 9.84
C VAL A 12 1.94 -7.46 10.14
N ALA A 13 1.43 -7.24 11.35
CA ALA A 13 0.10 -7.69 11.77
C ALA A 13 -1.06 -6.98 11.06
N ALA A 14 -0.85 -5.75 10.56
CA ALA A 14 -1.88 -4.94 9.89
C ALA A 14 -2.59 -5.63 8.71
N HIS A 15 -1.97 -6.65 8.10
CA HIS A 15 -2.55 -7.45 7.02
C HIS A 15 -2.55 -8.96 7.28
N ALA A 16 -2.21 -9.41 8.49
CA ALA A 16 -2.12 -10.83 8.84
C ALA A 16 -3.48 -11.46 9.24
N GLY A 17 -4.58 -10.71 9.16
CA GLY A 17 -5.92 -11.14 9.58
C GLY A 17 -7.04 -10.50 8.76
N VAL A 18 -8.03 -9.87 9.42
CA VAL A 18 -9.09 -9.10 8.75
C VAL A 18 -8.43 -7.99 7.95
N ASP A 19 -8.43 -8.11 6.63
CA ASP A 19 -7.69 -7.23 5.74
C ASP A 19 -8.31 -5.82 5.70
N ARG A 20 -7.90 -4.98 6.66
CA ARG A 20 -8.30 -3.57 6.74
C ARG A 20 -7.73 -2.75 5.58
N GLY A 21 -7.02 -3.37 4.65
CA GLY A 21 -6.69 -2.80 3.34
C GLY A 21 -7.94 -2.35 2.58
N MET A 22 -9.06 -3.09 2.68
CA MET A 22 -10.32 -2.68 2.06
C MET A 22 -10.90 -1.42 2.71
N GLU A 23 -10.80 -1.30 4.04
CA GLU A 23 -11.22 -0.10 4.77
C GLU A 23 -10.43 1.13 4.32
N LEU A 24 -9.11 1.00 4.17
CA LEU A 24 -8.26 2.06 3.62
C LEU A 24 -8.63 2.40 2.17
N ALA A 25 -8.89 1.39 1.34
CA ALA A 25 -9.29 1.60 -0.06
C ALA A 25 -10.58 2.42 -0.15
N LEU A 26 -11.61 2.05 0.63
CA LEU A 26 -12.86 2.78 0.72
C LEU A 26 -12.65 4.21 1.24
N ALA A 27 -11.81 4.39 2.25
CA ALA A 27 -11.48 5.72 2.80
C ALA A 27 -10.73 6.61 1.77
N LEU A 28 -10.01 6.01 0.84
CA LEU A 28 -9.39 6.70 -0.29
C LEU A 28 -10.38 6.97 -1.43
N GLY A 29 -11.59 6.39 -1.41
CA GLY A 29 -12.59 6.51 -2.47
C GLY A 29 -12.48 5.44 -3.56
N LEU A 30 -11.72 4.36 -3.32
CA LEU A 30 -11.62 3.23 -4.23
C LEU A 30 -12.81 2.28 -4.09
N LYS A 31 -13.16 1.60 -5.18
CA LYS A 31 -14.16 0.53 -5.25
C LYS A 31 -13.50 -0.84 -5.05
N GLY A 32 -14.31 -1.86 -4.76
CA GLY A 32 -13.83 -3.23 -4.54
C GLY A 32 -12.97 -3.80 -5.69
N GLY A 33 -13.31 -3.51 -6.95
CA GLY A 33 -12.49 -3.93 -8.09
C GLY A 33 -11.11 -3.26 -8.13
N GLN A 34 -11.03 -1.98 -7.75
CA GLN A 34 -9.77 -1.22 -7.69
C GLN A 34 -8.90 -1.65 -6.51
N TYR A 35 -9.56 -2.02 -5.39
CA TYR A 35 -8.90 -2.68 -4.27
C TYR A 35 -8.27 -4.02 -4.69
N ALA A 36 -9.04 -4.87 -5.38
CA ALA A 36 -8.57 -6.15 -5.87
C ALA A 36 -7.37 -6.00 -6.83
N ALA A 37 -7.44 -5.03 -7.76
CA ALA A 37 -6.32 -4.70 -8.65
C ALA A 37 -5.07 -4.25 -7.87
N SER A 38 -5.24 -3.39 -6.86
CA SER A 38 -4.14 -2.95 -6.00
C SER A 38 -3.50 -4.11 -5.23
N LYS A 39 -4.32 -5.04 -4.72
CA LYS A 39 -3.85 -6.24 -4.01
C LYS A 39 -3.12 -7.20 -4.95
N ALA A 40 -3.64 -7.42 -6.16
CA ALA A 40 -3.01 -8.23 -7.18
C ALA A 40 -1.64 -7.67 -7.57
N LEU A 41 -1.56 -6.34 -7.79
CA LEU A 41 -0.30 -5.67 -8.05
C LEU A 41 0.70 -5.85 -6.90
N ALA A 42 0.27 -5.71 -5.65
CA ALA A 42 1.15 -5.91 -4.49
C ALA A 42 1.74 -7.34 -4.47
N ILE A 43 0.93 -8.36 -4.76
CA ILE A 43 1.39 -9.75 -4.88
C ILE A 43 2.40 -9.90 -6.02
N LYS A 44 2.14 -9.27 -7.18
CA LYS A 44 3.04 -9.33 -8.33
C LYS A 44 4.38 -8.67 -8.04
N ILE A 45 4.38 -7.48 -7.44
CA ILE A 45 5.61 -6.79 -7.05
C ILE A 45 6.39 -7.61 -6.01
N ALA A 46 5.72 -8.15 -4.98
CA ALA A 46 6.39 -8.93 -3.94
C ALA A 46 6.97 -10.27 -4.42
N GLY A 47 6.43 -10.82 -5.51
CA GLY A 47 6.90 -12.07 -6.13
C GLY A 47 7.80 -11.88 -7.35
N ASP A 48 8.15 -10.65 -7.72
CA ASP A 48 9.04 -10.34 -8.84
C ASP A 48 10.51 -10.44 -8.39
N ASP A 49 11.40 -10.97 -9.24
CA ASP A 49 12.83 -11.17 -8.91
C ASP A 49 13.57 -9.86 -8.59
N ARG A 50 13.06 -8.70 -9.05
CA ARG A 50 13.60 -7.38 -8.70
C ARG A 50 13.28 -6.99 -7.24
N TRP A 51 12.39 -7.70 -6.56
CA TRP A 51 11.99 -7.41 -5.19
C TRP A 51 13.04 -7.84 -4.17
N VAL A 52 13.67 -6.86 -3.52
CA VAL A 52 14.70 -7.07 -2.49
C VAL A 52 14.26 -6.60 -1.11
N ASN A 53 13.03 -6.97 -0.70
CA ASN A 53 12.46 -6.66 0.61
C ASN A 53 12.57 -5.16 1.02
N GLN A 54 12.44 -4.27 0.04
CA GLN A 54 12.65 -2.82 0.23
C GLN A 54 11.57 -2.18 1.10
N ARG A 55 10.47 -2.89 1.37
CA ARG A 55 9.35 -2.38 2.14
C ARG A 55 8.58 -3.47 2.87
N SER A 56 7.95 -3.11 3.99
CA SER A 56 7.02 -4.00 4.68
C SER A 56 5.78 -4.31 3.81
N PRO A 57 5.11 -5.46 4.04
CA PRO A 57 3.87 -5.80 3.33
C PRO A 57 2.81 -4.69 3.41
N HIS A 58 2.62 -4.10 4.60
CA HIS A 58 1.74 -2.95 4.79
C HIS A 58 2.15 -1.76 3.94
N GLY A 59 3.44 -1.42 3.92
CA GLY A 59 3.94 -0.32 3.13
C GLY A 59 3.72 -0.52 1.64
N LEU A 60 3.97 -1.73 1.13
CA LEU A 60 3.72 -2.07 -0.27
C LEU A 60 2.24 -1.98 -0.62
N MET A 61 1.35 -2.46 0.25
CA MET A 61 -0.10 -2.35 0.04
C MET A 61 -0.56 -0.89 -0.03
N VAL A 62 -0.10 -0.04 0.91
CA VAL A 62 -0.38 1.40 0.92
C VAL A 62 0.09 2.07 -0.36
N ASP A 63 1.27 1.69 -0.86
CA ASP A 63 1.81 2.21 -2.11
C ASP A 63 0.95 1.83 -3.32
N CYS A 64 0.53 0.58 -3.41
CA CYS A 64 -0.31 0.10 -4.51
C CYS A 64 -1.69 0.77 -4.51
N LEU A 65 -2.31 0.92 -3.34
CA LEU A 65 -3.58 1.66 -3.18
C LEU A 65 -3.44 3.12 -3.60
N TYR A 66 -2.34 3.77 -3.22
CA TYR A 66 -2.07 5.14 -3.62
C TYR A 66 -1.90 5.25 -5.14
N LEU A 67 -1.12 4.36 -5.76
CA LEU A 67 -0.92 4.35 -7.22
C LEU A 67 -2.24 4.13 -7.97
N CYS A 68 -3.06 3.18 -7.52
CA CYS A 68 -4.39 2.95 -8.08
C CYS A 68 -5.29 4.19 -7.95
N ALA A 69 -5.35 4.82 -6.76
CA ALA A 69 -6.12 6.05 -6.55
C ALA A 69 -5.68 7.16 -7.52
N LYS A 70 -4.38 7.36 -7.73
CA LYS A 70 -3.87 8.34 -8.69
C LYS A 70 -4.23 7.99 -10.13
N ARG A 71 -4.19 6.71 -10.49
CA ARG A 71 -4.54 6.20 -11.82
C ARG A 71 -5.99 6.47 -12.18
N VAL A 72 -6.91 6.27 -11.24
CA VAL A 72 -8.36 6.47 -11.45
C VAL A 72 -8.82 7.91 -11.22
N GLY A 73 -7.89 8.86 -11.10
CA GLY A 73 -8.19 10.29 -10.99
C GLY A 73 -8.57 10.78 -9.59
N ILE A 74 -8.43 9.96 -8.55
CA ILE A 74 -8.71 10.39 -7.17
C ILE A 74 -7.62 11.36 -6.70
N LYS A 75 -8.05 12.55 -6.29
CA LYS A 75 -7.19 13.58 -5.70
C LYS A 75 -6.88 13.22 -4.25
N THR A 76 -5.77 12.53 -4.04
CA THR A 76 -5.22 12.25 -2.70
C THR A 76 -3.73 12.61 -2.60
N SER A 77 -3.32 13.06 -1.42
CA SER A 77 -1.93 13.43 -1.09
C SER A 77 -1.28 12.35 -0.25
N ALA A 78 0.05 12.28 -0.27
CA ALA A 78 0.80 11.33 0.57
C ALA A 78 0.58 11.59 2.07
N ILE A 79 0.37 12.87 2.45
CA ILE A 79 0.04 13.29 3.82
C ILE A 79 -1.31 12.72 4.25
N LYS A 80 -2.35 12.88 3.41
CA LYS A 80 -3.69 12.34 3.67
C LYS A 80 -3.66 10.82 3.85
N VAL A 81 -2.86 10.12 3.04
CA VAL A 81 -2.71 8.65 3.17
C VAL A 81 -2.03 8.28 4.49
N ARG A 82 -1.01 9.02 4.92
CA ARG A 82 -0.36 8.82 6.22
C ARG A 82 -1.33 9.04 7.38
N GLU A 83 -2.20 10.06 7.31
CA GLU A 83 -3.22 10.32 8.32
C GLU A 83 -4.27 9.19 8.38
N LEU A 84 -4.76 8.76 7.21
CA LEU A 84 -5.71 7.64 7.12
C LEU A 84 -5.12 6.34 7.67
N THR A 85 -3.88 6.04 7.32
CA THR A 85 -3.19 4.83 7.81
C THR A 85 -2.96 4.88 9.31
N LEU A 86 -2.58 6.05 9.86
CA LEU A 86 -2.48 6.24 11.31
C LEU A 86 -3.84 6.04 12.01
N LYS A 87 -4.91 6.61 11.45
CA LYS A 87 -6.27 6.49 11.99
C LYS A 87 -6.79 5.04 11.97
N ILE A 88 -6.57 4.34 10.85
CA ILE A 88 -7.09 2.99 10.65
C ILE A 88 -6.22 1.98 11.41
N PHE A 89 -4.91 1.97 11.17
CA PHE A 89 -4.02 0.90 11.65
C PHE A 89 -3.25 1.26 12.92
N GLY A 90 -3.36 2.49 13.42
CA GLY A 90 -2.55 2.99 14.54
C GLY A 90 -1.09 3.24 14.16
N VAL A 91 -0.72 3.10 12.89
CA VAL A 91 0.64 3.33 12.37
C VAL A 91 0.55 4.12 11.07
N GLY A 92 1.18 5.30 11.05
CA GLY A 92 1.21 6.16 9.87
C GLY A 92 2.18 5.63 8.81
N CYS A 93 1.70 5.45 7.58
CA CYS A 93 2.50 4.99 6.46
C CYS A 93 2.37 5.97 5.28
N GLN A 94 3.50 6.54 4.85
CA GLN A 94 3.54 7.47 3.73
C GLN A 94 3.88 6.74 2.43
N PRO A 95 3.13 6.93 1.34
CA PRO A 95 3.40 6.23 0.09
C PRO A 95 4.70 6.72 -0.61
N ARG A 96 5.39 5.82 -1.33
CA ARG A 96 6.63 6.05 -2.10
C ARG A 96 6.44 5.73 -3.59
N PRO A 97 5.55 6.44 -4.31
CA PRO A 97 5.17 6.10 -5.68
C PRO A 97 6.35 6.14 -6.67
N ASN A 98 7.33 7.03 -6.46
CA ASN A 98 8.44 7.21 -7.39
C ASN A 98 9.40 6.01 -7.41
N THR A 99 9.55 5.32 -6.27
CA THR A 99 10.37 4.10 -6.19
C THR A 99 9.78 3.02 -7.10
N TRP A 100 8.47 2.79 -7.00
CA TRP A 100 7.79 1.75 -7.76
C TRP A 100 7.67 2.06 -9.24
N LYS A 101 7.40 3.33 -9.60
CA LYS A 101 7.36 3.76 -11.00
C LYS A 101 8.69 3.54 -11.73
N LYS A 102 9.82 3.75 -11.04
CA LYS A 102 11.15 3.55 -11.63
C LYS A 102 11.51 2.08 -11.81
N GLN A 103 11.09 1.23 -10.87
CA GLN A 103 11.55 -0.16 -10.81
C GLN A 103 10.59 -1.15 -11.47
N PHE A 104 9.28 -0.88 -11.43
CA PHE A 104 8.20 -1.77 -11.85
C PHE A 104 7.20 -1.08 -12.79
N GLY A 105 7.64 -0.08 -13.55
CA GLY A 105 6.76 0.69 -14.46
C GLY A 105 5.95 -0.21 -15.40
N ASP A 106 6.59 -1.28 -15.90
CA ASP A 106 6.00 -2.34 -16.71
C ASP A 106 4.83 -3.05 -16.01
N LEU A 107 4.99 -3.44 -14.73
CA LEU A 107 3.91 -4.07 -13.97
C LEU A 107 2.78 -3.07 -13.68
N LEU A 108 3.10 -1.80 -13.43
CA LEU A 108 2.09 -0.78 -13.18
C LEU A 108 1.20 -0.55 -14.40
N GLU A 109 1.73 -0.60 -15.62
CA GLU A 109 0.96 -0.41 -16.84
C GLU A 109 -0.02 -1.57 -17.11
N VAL A 110 0.38 -2.79 -16.77
CA VAL A 110 -0.45 -3.99 -16.99
C VAL A 110 -1.55 -4.13 -15.94
N TRP A 111 -1.27 -3.77 -14.69
CA TRP A 111 -2.12 -4.11 -13.56
C TRP A 111 -2.92 -2.93 -12.97
N LEU A 112 -2.72 -1.69 -13.46
CA LEU A 112 -3.47 -0.48 -13.02
C LEU A 112 -4.00 0.38 -14.18
#